data_AF-A0A396FMK2-F1
#
_entry.id   AF-A0A396FMK2-F1
#
_cell.length_a   1.000
_cell.length_b   1.000
_cell.length_c   1.000
_cell.angle_alpha   90.00
_cell.angle_beta   90.00
_cell.angle_gamma   90.00
#
_symmetry.space_group_name_H-M   'P 1'
#
loop_
_entity.id
_entity.type
_entity.pdbx_description
1 polymer ?
#
loop_
_entity_poly.entity_id
_entity_poly.type
_entity_poly.pdbx_seq_one_letter_code
_entity_poly.pdbx_strand_id
1 'polypeptide(L)'
;MKGTKYMKIFKIIDEENDLLSGVLLYYEKSRTAIIELPEYLDEWNAPLLFTGYIKKKIYTIPRDMSFCWIKERVIPSGRQNIGDILNTHHLKSYDEMQFLEISDGRCSQDSLYIRKTDEVPMFVEERQQRNLKECVIVGNGRLLCFFYDGCVKKVDIATLDNVDADDIAKVIRHKGLYESGQIGVGGYYITFNNSIDIPAWALYGAKETLPLTLEDFKKFTQKNMLDTTEVCNTLECSRQNISYIVKKKHILPIKESVRGNLYDKCEILRYKW
;
A
#
# COMPACT_ATOMS: atom_id res chain seq x y z
N MET A 1 -6.65 -4.36 -15.08
CA MET A 1 -5.97 -3.31 -14.30
C MET A 1 -5.26 -2.34 -15.23
N LYS A 2 -5.72 -1.09 -15.37
CA LYS A 2 -5.00 -0.03 -16.11
C LYS A 2 -4.14 0.77 -15.11
N GLY A 3 -2.95 0.26 -14.82
CA GLY A 3 -1.99 0.91 -13.89
C GLY A 3 -0.53 0.52 -14.08
N THR A 4 -0.21 -0.33 -15.06
CA THR A 4 1.04 -1.10 -15.13
C THR A 4 2.11 -0.49 -16.04
N LYS A 5 2.14 0.84 -16.25
CA LYS A 5 3.15 1.44 -17.17
C LYS A 5 4.55 1.60 -16.54
N TYR A 6 4.73 1.30 -15.25
CA TYR A 6 5.98 1.55 -14.51
C TYR A 6 6.33 0.44 -13.51
N MET A 7 5.87 -0.78 -13.78
CA MET A 7 6.16 -1.96 -12.96
C MET A 7 6.90 -2.98 -13.81
N LYS A 8 8.07 -3.42 -13.35
CA LYS A 8 8.79 -4.55 -13.92
C LYS A 8 8.45 -5.82 -13.15
N ILE A 9 8.32 -6.93 -13.86
CA ILE A 9 8.01 -8.24 -13.26
C ILE A 9 9.15 -9.19 -13.62
N PHE A 10 9.64 -9.90 -12.61
CA PHE A 10 10.66 -10.91 -12.77
C PHE A 10 10.25 -12.19 -12.05
N LYS A 11 10.38 -13.33 -12.71
CA LYS A 11 10.33 -14.64 -12.06
C LYS A 11 11.67 -14.86 -11.37
N ILE A 12 11.64 -15.29 -10.12
CA ILE A 12 12.80 -15.78 -9.38
C ILE A 12 12.80 -17.30 -9.57
N ILE A 13 13.83 -17.84 -10.20
CA ILE A 13 13.92 -19.25 -10.58
C ILE A 13 15.14 -19.86 -9.87
N ASP A 14 14.95 -21.02 -9.27
CA ASP A 14 16.03 -21.89 -8.81
C ASP A 14 16.52 -22.76 -9.96
N GLU A 15 17.77 -22.55 -10.38
CA GLU A 15 18.39 -23.28 -11.48
C GLU A 15 18.64 -24.76 -11.14
N GLU A 16 18.94 -25.09 -9.90
CA GLU A 16 19.26 -26.48 -9.50
C GLU A 16 18.01 -27.36 -9.48
N ASN A 17 16.89 -26.78 -9.03
CA ASN A 17 15.63 -27.51 -8.87
C ASN A 17 14.61 -27.26 -10.01
N ASP A 18 14.96 -26.42 -11.00
CA ASP A 18 14.07 -25.92 -12.05
C ASP A 18 12.71 -25.45 -11.51
N LEU A 19 12.76 -24.67 -10.42
CA LEU A 19 11.60 -24.31 -9.62
C LEU A 19 11.36 -22.80 -9.64
N LEU A 20 10.09 -22.38 -9.69
CA LEU A 20 9.74 -20.98 -9.49
C LEU A 20 9.77 -20.67 -7.98
N SER A 21 10.81 -19.98 -7.52
CA SER A 21 10.99 -19.63 -6.10
C SER A 21 10.34 -18.30 -5.72
N GLY A 22 9.81 -17.54 -6.67
CA GLY A 22 9.13 -16.28 -6.38
C GLY A 22 8.85 -15.42 -7.59
N VAL A 23 8.16 -14.32 -7.37
CA VAL A 23 7.93 -13.26 -8.37
C VAL A 23 8.30 -11.92 -7.74
N LEU A 24 9.29 -11.26 -8.31
CA LEU A 24 9.69 -9.91 -7.94
C LEU A 24 8.90 -8.89 -8.76
N LEU A 25 8.11 -8.08 -8.07
CA LEU A 25 7.39 -6.93 -8.60
C LEU A 25 8.13 -5.66 -8.22
N TYR A 26 8.72 -4.97 -9.20
CA TYR A 26 9.45 -3.73 -8.97
C TYR A 26 8.69 -2.52 -9.49
N TYR A 27 8.34 -1.61 -8.59
CA TYR A 27 7.66 -0.35 -8.87
C TYR A 27 8.68 0.77 -9.07
N GLU A 28 8.97 1.09 -10.32
CA GLU A 28 10.11 1.95 -10.71
C GLU A 28 10.02 3.35 -10.10
N LYS A 29 8.82 3.95 -10.10
CA LYS A 29 8.62 5.33 -9.61
C LYS A 29 8.91 5.48 -8.11
N SER A 30 8.54 4.49 -7.32
CA SER A 30 8.75 4.52 -5.86
C SER A 30 10.03 3.78 -5.45
N ARG A 31 10.73 3.16 -6.41
CA ARG A 31 11.89 2.28 -6.17
C ARG A 31 11.61 1.22 -5.11
N THR A 32 10.43 0.62 -5.17
CA THR A 32 9.97 -0.36 -4.17
C THR A 32 9.82 -1.73 -4.81
N ALA A 33 10.25 -2.76 -4.10
CA ALA A 33 10.08 -4.14 -4.49
C ALA A 33 9.05 -4.84 -3.60
N ILE A 34 8.29 -5.77 -4.18
CA ILE A 34 7.47 -6.75 -3.48
C ILE A 34 7.78 -8.11 -4.07
N ILE A 35 8.09 -9.09 -3.23
CA ILE A 35 8.27 -10.47 -3.64
C ILE A 35 7.05 -11.29 -3.23
N GLU A 36 6.51 -12.03 -4.19
CA GLU A 36 5.40 -12.96 -4.01
C GLU A 36 5.91 -14.39 -4.17
N LEU A 37 5.74 -15.18 -3.12
CA LEU A 37 6.15 -16.56 -3.07
C LEU A 37 4.99 -17.50 -3.42
N PRO A 38 5.21 -18.56 -4.21
CA PRO A 38 4.26 -19.64 -4.35
C PRO A 38 4.00 -20.36 -3.02
N GLU A 39 2.78 -20.84 -2.81
CA GLU A 39 2.38 -21.49 -1.54
C GLU A 39 2.92 -22.92 -1.39
N TYR A 40 3.42 -23.53 -2.47
CA TYR A 40 4.07 -24.85 -2.41
C TYR A 40 5.49 -24.79 -1.85
N LEU A 41 6.05 -23.60 -1.66
CA LEU A 41 7.36 -23.45 -1.08
C LEU A 41 7.33 -23.83 0.41
N ASP A 42 8.37 -24.50 0.85
CA ASP A 42 8.61 -24.90 2.22
C ASP A 42 9.95 -24.34 2.72
N GLU A 43 10.38 -24.75 3.90
CA GLU A 43 11.61 -24.26 4.52
C GLU A 43 12.89 -24.74 3.82
N TRP A 44 12.80 -25.75 2.94
CA TRP A 44 13.93 -26.40 2.29
C TRP A 44 14.14 -25.89 0.86
N ASN A 45 13.06 -25.57 0.15
CA ASN A 45 13.12 -25.14 -1.25
C ASN A 45 12.96 -23.62 -1.45
N ALA A 46 12.73 -22.87 -0.37
CA ALA A 46 12.61 -21.42 -0.44
C ALA A 46 13.95 -20.70 -0.28
N PRO A 47 14.05 -19.45 -0.81
CA PRO A 47 15.20 -18.60 -0.51
C PRO A 47 15.38 -18.45 1.01
N LEU A 48 16.61 -18.67 1.50
CA LEU A 48 16.92 -18.73 2.94
C LEU A 48 16.37 -17.52 3.71
N LEU A 49 16.49 -16.33 3.12
CA LEU A 49 15.99 -15.06 3.65
C LEU A 49 14.50 -15.08 4.02
N PHE A 50 13.70 -15.92 3.36
CA PHE A 50 12.23 -15.97 3.51
C PHE A 50 11.69 -17.15 4.31
N THR A 51 12.55 -18.07 4.75
CA THR A 51 12.16 -19.26 5.53
C THR A 51 11.30 -18.93 6.75
N GLY A 52 11.62 -17.84 7.48
CA GLY A 52 10.85 -17.36 8.63
C GLY A 52 9.43 -16.88 8.28
N TYR A 53 9.22 -16.37 7.06
CA TYR A 53 7.90 -15.95 6.58
C TYR A 53 7.05 -17.15 6.17
N ILE A 54 7.63 -18.13 5.49
CA ILE A 54 6.95 -19.37 5.10
C ILE A 54 6.49 -20.17 6.32
N LYS A 55 7.31 -20.26 7.37
CA LYS A 55 6.92 -20.82 8.68
C LYS A 55 5.63 -20.23 9.24
N LYS A 56 5.44 -18.93 9.02
CA LYS A 56 4.26 -18.17 9.46
C LYS A 56 3.14 -18.16 8.40
N LYS A 57 3.30 -18.89 7.29
CA LYS A 57 2.41 -18.91 6.12
C LYS A 57 2.22 -17.53 5.49
N ILE A 58 3.27 -16.71 5.52
CA ILE A 58 3.32 -15.39 4.88
C ILE A 58 4.06 -15.54 3.55
N TYR A 59 3.33 -15.37 2.45
CA TYR A 59 3.87 -15.54 1.10
C TYR A 59 4.03 -14.22 0.33
N THR A 60 3.44 -13.13 0.83
CA THR A 60 3.73 -11.77 0.35
C THR A 60 4.79 -11.17 1.24
N ILE A 61 6.00 -11.03 0.73
CA ILE A 61 7.15 -10.57 1.51
C ILE A 61 7.05 -9.05 1.71
N PRO A 62 7.27 -8.56 2.96
CA PRO A 62 7.38 -7.13 3.24
C PRO A 62 8.37 -6.41 2.32
N ARG A 63 8.13 -5.13 2.04
CA ARG A 63 8.92 -4.39 1.03
C ARG A 63 10.40 -4.25 1.38
N ASP A 64 10.71 -4.12 2.67
CA ASP A 64 12.06 -3.98 3.20
C ASP A 64 12.84 -5.28 3.00
N MET A 65 12.23 -6.42 3.34
CA MET A 65 12.82 -7.75 3.10
C MET A 65 12.89 -8.10 1.62
N SER A 66 11.90 -7.69 0.84
CA SER A 66 11.94 -7.81 -0.62
C SER A 66 13.13 -7.04 -1.21
N PHE A 67 13.40 -5.84 -0.69
CA PHE A 67 14.55 -5.04 -1.10
C PHE A 67 15.87 -5.56 -0.53
N CYS A 68 15.86 -6.16 0.67
CA CYS A 68 17.02 -6.84 1.25
C CYS A 68 17.50 -7.97 0.34
N TRP A 69 16.58 -8.79 -0.18
CA TRP A 69 16.88 -9.87 -1.12
C TRP A 69 17.62 -9.37 -2.38
N ILE A 70 17.22 -8.20 -2.91
CA ILE A 70 17.88 -7.55 -4.03
C ILE A 70 19.30 -7.13 -3.61
N LYS A 71 19.45 -6.49 -2.45
CA LYS A 71 20.75 -6.02 -1.93
C LYS A 71 21.76 -7.14 -1.71
N GLU A 72 21.33 -8.32 -1.28
CA GLU A 72 22.22 -9.48 -1.08
C GLU A 72 22.85 -9.98 -2.39
N ARG A 73 22.26 -9.64 -3.54
CA ARG A 73 22.69 -10.11 -4.88
C ARG A 73 23.50 -9.09 -5.66
N VAL A 74 23.52 -7.84 -5.21
CA VAL A 74 24.19 -6.76 -5.93
C VAL A 74 25.40 -6.27 -5.16
N ILE A 75 26.34 -5.70 -5.91
CA ILE A 75 27.57 -5.13 -5.33
C ILE A 75 27.17 -4.02 -4.35
N PRO A 76 27.61 -4.05 -3.08
CA PRO A 76 27.24 -3.01 -2.12
C PRO A 76 27.73 -1.62 -2.53
N SER A 77 26.91 -0.60 -2.28
CA SER A 77 27.23 0.81 -2.63
C SER A 77 28.49 1.34 -1.96
N GLY A 78 28.88 0.80 -0.80
CA GLY A 78 30.07 1.22 -0.04
C GLY A 78 31.40 0.62 -0.50
N ARG A 79 31.45 -0.13 -1.61
CA ARG A 79 32.68 -0.75 -2.11
C ARG A 79 33.69 0.31 -2.57
N GLN A 80 34.97 0.16 -2.20
CA GLN A 80 36.03 1.13 -2.54
C GLN A 80 36.08 1.50 -4.02
N ASN A 81 35.88 0.51 -4.92
CA ASN A 81 35.97 0.70 -6.37
C ASN A 81 34.59 0.86 -7.05
N ILE A 82 33.56 1.33 -6.33
CA ILE A 82 32.22 1.42 -6.89
C ILE A 82 32.15 2.35 -8.11
N GLY A 83 32.94 3.43 -8.14
CA GLY A 83 33.01 4.35 -9.28
C GLY A 83 33.48 3.68 -10.57
N ASP A 84 34.53 2.87 -10.51
CA ASP A 84 35.05 2.14 -11.66
C ASP A 84 34.06 1.09 -12.18
N ILE A 85 33.36 0.42 -11.25
CA ILE A 85 32.31 -0.55 -11.59
C ILE A 85 31.15 0.15 -12.32
N LEU A 86 30.69 1.29 -11.81
CA LEU A 86 29.64 2.08 -12.47
C LEU A 86 30.06 2.50 -13.89
N ASN A 87 31.31 2.95 -14.07
CA ASN A 87 31.84 3.33 -15.37
C ASN A 87 31.89 2.14 -16.35
N THR A 88 32.33 0.97 -15.87
CA THR A 88 32.40 -0.28 -16.65
C THR A 88 31.02 -0.68 -17.19
N HIS A 89 29.97 -0.48 -16.38
CA HIS A 89 28.59 -0.79 -16.76
C HIS A 89 27.81 0.41 -17.33
N HIS A 90 28.49 1.52 -17.61
CA HIS A 90 27.88 2.75 -18.14
C HIS A 90 26.72 3.31 -17.29
N LEU A 91 26.78 3.12 -15.98
CA LEU A 91 25.79 3.60 -15.02
C LEU A 91 26.19 4.99 -14.48
N LYS A 92 25.25 5.93 -14.46
CA LYS A 92 25.49 7.30 -13.97
C LYS A 92 25.51 7.40 -12.44
N SER A 93 24.81 6.50 -11.78
CA SER A 93 24.65 6.45 -10.34
C SER A 93 24.36 5.02 -9.92
N TYR A 94 24.69 4.70 -8.68
CA TYR A 94 24.33 3.42 -8.08
C TYR A 94 22.80 3.22 -8.05
N ASP A 95 22.35 2.09 -8.56
CA ASP A 95 20.95 1.66 -8.54
C ASP A 95 20.91 0.13 -8.39
N GLU A 96 20.34 -0.35 -7.29
CA GLU A 96 20.31 -1.77 -6.97
C GLU A 96 19.60 -2.60 -8.06
N MET A 97 18.51 -2.10 -8.63
CA MET A 97 17.80 -2.87 -9.66
C MET A 97 18.56 -2.93 -10.97
N GLN A 98 19.26 -1.87 -11.37
CA GLN A 98 20.11 -1.93 -12.55
C GLN A 98 21.21 -2.97 -12.40
N PHE A 99 21.85 -3.05 -11.23
CA PHE A 99 22.84 -4.09 -10.97
C PHE A 99 22.23 -5.50 -10.96
N LEU A 100 21.04 -5.66 -10.37
CA LEU A 100 20.34 -6.93 -10.36
C LEU A 100 20.00 -7.40 -11.79
N GLU A 101 19.55 -6.49 -12.65
CA GLU A 101 19.27 -6.79 -14.06
C GLU A 101 20.54 -7.15 -14.84
N ILE A 102 21.68 -6.48 -14.58
CA ILE A 102 22.97 -6.78 -15.24
C ILE A 102 23.48 -8.18 -14.87
N SER A 103 23.28 -8.63 -13.64
CA SER A 103 23.74 -9.94 -13.16
C SER A 103 22.71 -11.06 -13.34
N ASP A 104 21.55 -10.78 -13.96
CA ASP A 104 20.38 -11.67 -13.94
C ASP A 104 20.03 -12.15 -12.52
N GLY A 105 20.30 -11.33 -11.50
CA GLY A 105 20.08 -11.64 -10.10
C GLY A 105 20.93 -12.78 -9.54
N ARG A 106 21.93 -13.26 -10.29
CA ARG A 106 22.83 -14.33 -9.87
C ARG A 106 23.82 -13.84 -8.84
N CYS A 107 24.15 -14.69 -7.87
CA CYS A 107 25.21 -14.46 -6.90
C CYS A 107 25.94 -15.78 -6.57
N SER A 108 26.99 -15.72 -5.75
CA SER A 108 27.76 -16.91 -5.35
C SER A 108 27.18 -17.67 -4.15
N GLN A 109 26.02 -17.27 -3.65
CA GLN A 109 25.43 -17.80 -2.40
C GLN A 109 24.36 -18.86 -2.66
N ASP A 110 23.69 -18.81 -3.82
CA ASP A 110 22.63 -19.73 -4.22
C ASP A 110 22.54 -19.87 -5.74
N SER A 111 21.68 -20.78 -6.19
CA SER A 111 21.35 -21.08 -7.59
C SER A 111 20.23 -20.21 -8.15
N LEU A 112 19.81 -19.15 -7.45
CA LEU A 112 18.67 -18.35 -7.86
C LEU A 112 19.08 -17.32 -8.91
N TYR A 113 18.20 -17.10 -9.88
CA TYR A 113 18.32 -16.05 -10.88
C TYR A 113 16.96 -15.44 -11.21
N ILE A 114 16.96 -14.27 -11.84
CA ILE A 114 15.75 -13.61 -12.28
C ILE A 114 15.54 -13.72 -13.79
N ARG A 115 14.29 -13.86 -14.21
CA ARG A 115 13.88 -13.80 -15.62
C ARG A 115 12.74 -12.82 -15.78
N LYS A 116 12.95 -11.77 -16.59
CA LYS A 116 11.91 -10.78 -16.88
C LYS A 116 10.71 -11.44 -17.58
N THR A 117 9.52 -10.98 -17.24
CA THR A 117 8.27 -11.39 -17.88
C THR A 117 7.30 -10.21 -17.93
N ASP A 118 6.35 -10.24 -18.87
CA ASP A 118 5.28 -9.25 -18.96
C ASP A 118 3.97 -9.76 -18.32
N GLU A 119 3.94 -11.04 -17.93
CA GLU A 119 2.78 -11.70 -17.36
C GLU A 119 2.93 -11.86 -15.85
N VAL A 120 1.92 -11.40 -15.11
CA VAL A 120 1.81 -11.66 -13.67
C VAL A 120 1.31 -13.10 -13.50
N PRO A 121 2.01 -13.98 -12.77
CA PRO A 121 1.54 -15.34 -12.57
C PRO A 121 0.19 -15.40 -11.82
N MET A 122 -0.64 -16.38 -12.16
CA MET A 122 -2.02 -16.50 -11.66
C MET A 122 -2.14 -16.41 -10.12
N PHE A 123 -1.27 -17.10 -9.38
CA PHE A 123 -1.29 -17.06 -7.91
C PHE A 123 -1.04 -15.66 -7.34
N VAL A 124 -0.30 -14.82 -8.07
CA VAL A 124 -0.07 -13.41 -7.70
C VAL A 124 -1.32 -12.59 -8.01
N GLU A 125 -1.96 -12.78 -9.17
CA GLU A 125 -3.20 -12.08 -9.53
C GLU A 125 -4.34 -12.37 -8.56
N GLU A 126 -4.48 -13.62 -8.13
CA GLU A 126 -5.45 -14.05 -7.12
C GLU A 126 -5.19 -13.36 -5.77
N ARG A 127 -3.94 -13.31 -5.34
CA ARG A 127 -3.56 -12.67 -4.08
C ARG A 127 -3.74 -11.16 -4.13
N GLN A 128 -3.47 -10.53 -5.29
CA GLN A 128 -3.70 -9.11 -5.52
C GLN A 128 -5.17 -8.71 -5.41
N GLN A 129 -6.13 -9.63 -5.53
CA GLN A 129 -7.54 -9.33 -5.21
C GLN A 129 -7.74 -8.96 -3.74
N ARG A 130 -6.87 -9.46 -2.85
CA ARG A 130 -6.85 -9.13 -1.42
C ARG A 130 -5.94 -7.94 -1.10
N ASN A 131 -5.42 -7.23 -2.10
CA ASN A 131 -4.69 -5.98 -1.87
C ASN A 131 -5.68 -4.83 -1.60
N LEU A 132 -5.16 -3.82 -0.91
CA LEU A 132 -5.90 -2.60 -0.62
C LEU A 132 -6.13 -1.81 -1.90
N LYS A 133 -7.39 -1.50 -2.15
CA LYS A 133 -7.83 -0.56 -3.17
C LYS A 133 -7.93 0.86 -2.61
N GLU A 134 -8.45 0.98 -1.39
CA GLU A 134 -8.60 2.24 -0.69
C GLU A 134 -8.51 2.01 0.82
N CYS A 135 -8.07 3.01 1.59
CA CYS A 135 -8.05 2.95 3.04
C CYS A 135 -8.29 4.34 3.61
N VAL A 136 -9.15 4.41 4.63
CA VAL A 136 -9.46 5.63 5.36
C VAL A 136 -9.08 5.46 6.82
N ILE A 137 -8.38 6.45 7.35
CA ILE A 137 -8.05 6.52 8.77
C ILE A 137 -9.25 7.12 9.51
N VAL A 138 -9.91 6.32 10.35
CA VAL A 138 -11.19 6.71 10.98
C VAL A 138 -10.97 7.44 12.31
N GLY A 139 -9.86 7.18 13.00
CA GLY A 139 -9.60 7.67 14.34
C GLY A 139 -9.45 6.55 15.37
N ASN A 140 -8.82 6.85 16.50
CA ASN A 140 -8.67 5.94 17.65
C ASN A 140 -8.09 4.57 17.28
N GLY A 141 -7.07 4.52 16.43
CA GLY A 141 -6.44 3.27 16.00
C GLY A 141 -7.26 2.44 15.01
N ARG A 142 -8.35 2.98 14.44
CA ARG A 142 -9.20 2.24 13.49
C ARG A 142 -9.01 2.65 12.04
N LEU A 143 -8.95 1.66 11.17
CA LEU A 143 -8.84 1.81 9.73
C LEU A 143 -10.08 1.25 9.07
N LEU A 144 -10.53 1.89 7.99
CA LEU A 144 -11.54 1.36 7.09
C LEU A 144 -10.86 0.98 5.78
N CYS A 145 -10.69 -0.31 5.56
CA CYS A 145 -9.93 -0.88 4.46
C CYS A 145 -10.88 -1.43 3.39
N PHE A 146 -10.66 -1.05 2.13
CA PHE A 146 -11.38 -1.52 0.96
C PHE A 146 -10.44 -2.33 0.08
N PHE A 147 -10.84 -3.53 -0.31
CA PHE A 147 -10.02 -4.46 -1.08
C PHE A 147 -10.47 -4.55 -2.54
N TYR A 148 -9.61 -5.11 -3.41
CA TYR A 148 -9.91 -5.23 -4.85
C TYR A 148 -11.05 -6.20 -5.15
N ASP A 149 -11.20 -7.25 -4.34
CA ASP A 149 -12.32 -8.20 -4.38
C ASP A 149 -13.66 -7.62 -3.91
N GLY A 150 -13.67 -6.35 -3.45
CA GLY A 150 -14.86 -5.68 -2.95
C GLY A 150 -15.11 -5.88 -1.45
N CYS A 151 -14.28 -6.67 -0.75
CA CYS A 151 -14.36 -6.81 0.69
C CYS A 151 -14.08 -5.46 1.38
N VAL A 152 -14.79 -5.19 2.48
CA VAL A 152 -14.57 -4.02 3.33
C VAL A 152 -14.39 -4.46 4.77
N LYS A 153 -13.30 -4.01 5.38
CA LYS A 153 -12.95 -4.34 6.76
C LYS A 153 -12.84 -3.07 7.59
N LYS A 154 -13.40 -3.10 8.78
CA LYS A 154 -13.09 -2.11 9.81
C LYS A 154 -12.10 -2.75 10.77
N VAL A 155 -10.90 -2.22 10.82
CA VAL A 155 -9.77 -2.85 11.50
C VAL A 155 -9.36 -2.01 12.69
N ASP A 156 -9.31 -2.60 13.87
CA ASP A 156 -8.61 -2.03 15.02
C ASP A 156 -7.15 -2.49 14.98
N ILE A 157 -6.22 -1.57 14.67
CA ILE A 157 -4.82 -1.93 14.45
C ILE A 157 -4.14 -2.48 15.71
N ALA A 158 -4.68 -2.17 16.89
CA ALA A 158 -4.20 -2.73 18.16
C ALA A 158 -4.46 -4.24 18.31
N THR A 159 -5.38 -4.79 17.51
CA THR A 159 -5.78 -6.20 17.56
C THR A 159 -5.15 -7.06 16.47
N LEU A 160 -4.24 -6.49 15.68
CA LEU A 160 -3.62 -7.20 14.57
C LEU A 160 -2.57 -8.20 15.08
N ASP A 161 -2.72 -9.45 14.64
CA ASP A 161 -1.73 -10.48 14.85
C ASP A 161 -0.60 -10.38 13.81
N ASN A 162 0.59 -10.84 14.15
CA ASN A 162 1.76 -10.91 13.26
C ASN A 162 2.24 -9.55 12.71
N VAL A 163 1.93 -8.47 13.42
CA VAL A 163 2.52 -7.14 13.24
C VAL A 163 3.28 -6.78 14.51
N ASP A 164 4.38 -6.03 14.38
CA ASP A 164 5.18 -5.61 15.52
C ASP A 164 4.36 -4.71 16.46
N ALA A 165 4.21 -5.14 17.71
CA ALA A 165 3.40 -4.47 18.71
C ALA A 165 3.96 -3.09 19.10
N ASP A 166 5.29 -2.92 19.09
CA ASP A 166 5.93 -1.65 19.38
C ASP A 166 5.68 -0.65 18.26
N ASP A 167 5.69 -1.10 17.00
CA ASP A 167 5.36 -0.26 15.86
C ASP A 167 3.89 0.17 15.87
N ILE A 168 2.96 -0.75 16.16
CA ILE A 168 1.55 -0.41 16.35
C ILE A 168 1.38 0.61 17.49
N ALA A 169 2.05 0.41 18.62
CA ALA A 169 2.00 1.33 19.75
C ALA A 169 2.52 2.73 19.39
N LYS A 170 3.60 2.84 18.59
CA LYS A 170 4.12 4.12 18.09
C LYS A 170 3.10 4.83 17.20
N VAL A 171 2.46 4.10 16.29
CA VAL A 171 1.43 4.63 15.38
C VAL A 171 0.25 5.18 16.18
N ILE A 172 -0.30 4.41 17.13
CA ILE A 172 -1.47 4.83 17.92
C ILE A 172 -1.14 6.05 18.81
N ARG A 173 0.06 6.11 19.40
CA ARG A 173 0.44 7.16 20.35
C ARG A 173 0.62 8.52 19.68
N HIS A 174 1.10 8.56 18.44
CA HIS A 174 1.46 9.80 17.77
C HIS A 174 0.43 10.17 16.70
N LYS A 175 -0.44 11.14 17.01
CA LYS A 175 -1.52 11.59 16.11
C LYS A 175 -1.03 11.94 14.70
N GLY A 176 0.05 12.71 14.57
CA GLY A 176 0.59 13.08 13.25
C GLY A 176 1.13 11.90 12.45
N LEU A 177 1.71 10.90 13.12
CA LEU A 177 2.14 9.66 12.47
C LEU A 177 0.93 8.85 12.01
N TYR A 178 -0.08 8.69 12.88
CA TYR A 178 -1.31 8.00 12.54
C TYR A 178 -2.04 8.63 11.35
N GLU A 179 -2.15 9.97 11.32
CA GLU A 179 -2.79 10.71 10.21
C GLU A 179 -1.98 10.67 8.90
N SER A 180 -0.69 10.31 8.95
CA SER A 180 0.16 10.16 7.76
C SER A 180 -0.08 8.86 6.99
N GLY A 181 -0.94 7.97 7.51
CA GLY A 181 -1.18 6.65 6.92
C GLY A 181 -1.67 6.74 5.48
N GLN A 182 -0.99 6.03 4.60
CA GLN A 182 -1.31 5.98 3.18
C GLN A 182 -1.08 4.58 2.61
N ILE A 183 -1.71 4.29 1.47
CA ILE A 183 -1.57 3.01 0.81
C ILE A 183 -0.21 2.93 0.12
N GLY A 184 0.47 1.81 0.34
CA GLY A 184 1.72 1.46 -0.32
C GLY A 184 1.54 1.02 -1.77
N VAL A 185 2.66 0.73 -2.44
CA VAL A 185 2.65 0.27 -3.83
C VAL A 185 1.74 -0.93 -4.03
N GLY A 186 0.97 -0.93 -5.12
CA GLY A 186 0.08 -2.04 -5.48
C GLY A 186 -1.03 -2.38 -4.46
N GLY A 187 -1.18 -1.61 -3.38
CA GLY A 187 -2.10 -1.95 -2.30
C GLY A 187 -1.57 -3.00 -1.32
N TYR A 188 -0.26 -3.26 -1.30
CA TYR A 188 0.32 -4.35 -0.51
C TYR A 188 0.38 -4.10 1.00
N TYR A 189 0.34 -2.84 1.42
CA TYR A 189 0.43 -2.43 2.82
C TYR A 189 -0.13 -1.01 2.99
N ILE A 190 -0.36 -0.63 4.23
CA ILE A 190 -0.48 0.78 4.64
C ILE A 190 0.83 1.17 5.27
N THR A 191 1.34 2.35 4.93
CA THR A 191 2.56 2.89 5.53
C THR A 191 2.28 4.17 6.30
N PHE A 192 2.88 4.28 7.48
CA PHE A 192 2.85 5.47 8.31
C PHE A 192 4.24 6.10 8.29
N ASN A 193 4.31 7.36 7.81
CA ASN A 193 5.55 8.11 7.60
C ASN A 193 6.65 7.32 6.85
N ASN A 194 6.24 6.47 5.90
CA ASN A 194 7.13 5.63 5.11
C ASN A 194 8.08 4.72 5.93
N SER A 195 7.78 4.49 7.22
CA SER A 195 8.68 3.82 8.15
C SER A 195 8.04 2.60 8.83
N ILE A 196 6.74 2.66 9.11
CA ILE A 196 6.00 1.56 9.73
C ILE A 196 4.95 1.07 8.73
N ASP A 197 5.03 -0.21 8.38
CA ASP A 197 4.13 -0.81 7.40
C ASP A 197 3.23 -1.86 8.06
N ILE A 198 1.94 -1.77 7.77
CA ILE A 198 0.96 -2.80 8.12
C ILE A 198 0.57 -3.52 6.83
N PRO A 199 0.86 -4.82 6.69
CA PRO A 199 0.62 -5.54 5.46
C PRO A 199 -0.87 -5.77 5.19
N ALA A 200 -1.26 -5.75 3.91
CA ALA A 200 -2.64 -5.93 3.49
C ALA A 200 -3.24 -7.26 3.93
N TRP A 201 -2.44 -8.34 3.94
CA TRP A 201 -2.91 -9.66 4.40
C TRP A 201 -3.33 -9.65 5.88
N ALA A 202 -2.65 -8.87 6.73
CA ALA A 202 -3.01 -8.76 8.16
C ALA A 202 -4.35 -8.00 8.31
N LEU A 203 -4.52 -6.93 7.54
CA LEU A 203 -5.75 -6.14 7.51
C LEU A 203 -6.93 -6.95 6.95
N TYR A 204 -6.69 -7.76 5.92
CA TYR A 204 -7.70 -8.63 5.31
C TYR A 204 -8.13 -9.74 6.28
N GLY A 205 -7.20 -10.25 7.09
CA GLY A 205 -7.46 -11.25 8.13
C GLY A 205 -8.31 -10.76 9.32
N ALA A 206 -8.59 -9.45 9.42
CA ALA A 206 -9.40 -8.90 10.50
C ALA A 206 -10.83 -9.49 10.51
N LYS A 207 -11.37 -9.71 11.71
CA LYS A 207 -12.66 -10.40 11.91
C LYS A 207 -13.87 -9.58 11.42
N GLU A 208 -13.84 -8.26 11.62
CA GLU A 208 -14.98 -7.39 11.30
C GLU A 208 -15.04 -7.09 9.80
N THR A 209 -16.05 -7.67 9.13
CA THR A 209 -16.35 -7.41 7.72
C THR A 209 -17.64 -6.62 7.64
N LEU A 210 -17.63 -5.53 6.86
CA LEU A 210 -18.80 -4.68 6.68
C LEU A 210 -19.59 -5.11 5.44
N PRO A 211 -20.92 -5.22 5.51
CA PRO A 211 -21.78 -5.53 4.36
C PRO A 211 -22.02 -4.27 3.51
N LEU A 212 -20.95 -3.55 3.19
CA LEU A 212 -20.95 -2.33 2.39
C LEU A 212 -19.79 -2.41 1.40
N THR A 213 -19.94 -1.77 0.25
CA THR A 213 -18.91 -1.70 -0.79
C THR A 213 -18.35 -0.30 -0.90
N LEU A 214 -17.17 -0.16 -1.49
CA LEU A 214 -16.61 1.17 -1.81
C LEU A 214 -17.57 2.02 -2.68
N GLU A 215 -18.36 1.38 -3.54
CA GLU A 215 -19.32 2.07 -4.39
C GLU A 215 -20.48 2.67 -3.58
N ASP A 216 -20.89 2.04 -2.48
CA ASP A 216 -21.92 2.58 -1.59
C ASP A 216 -21.44 3.89 -0.94
N PHE A 217 -20.17 3.93 -0.50
CA PHE A 217 -19.57 5.15 0.05
C PHE A 217 -19.41 6.25 -1.01
N LYS A 218 -19.05 5.89 -2.24
CA LYS A 218 -18.99 6.85 -3.36
C LYS A 218 -20.36 7.44 -3.66
N LYS A 219 -21.39 6.60 -3.75
CA LYS A 219 -22.78 7.06 -3.96
C LYS A 219 -23.29 7.90 -2.80
N PHE A 220 -22.98 7.54 -1.56
CA PHE A 220 -23.31 8.33 -0.38
C PHE A 220 -22.69 9.72 -0.48
N THR A 221 -21.38 9.80 -0.75
CA THR A 221 -20.65 11.06 -0.87
C THR A 221 -21.20 11.91 -2.01
N GLN A 222 -21.46 11.33 -3.18
CA GLN A 222 -22.01 12.04 -4.34
C GLN A 222 -23.42 12.60 -4.11
N LYS A 223 -24.27 11.91 -3.35
CA LYS A 223 -25.68 12.30 -3.16
C LYS A 223 -25.93 13.16 -1.93
N ASN A 224 -25.06 13.09 -0.93
CA ASN A 224 -25.25 13.75 0.38
C ASN A 224 -24.25 14.87 0.67
N MET A 225 -23.29 15.15 -0.19
CA MET A 225 -22.43 16.34 -0.04
C MET A 225 -22.99 17.49 -0.87
N LEU A 226 -23.13 18.66 -0.26
CA LEU A 226 -23.48 19.90 -0.94
C LEU A 226 -22.28 20.86 -0.94
N ASP A 227 -22.04 21.51 -2.07
CA ASP A 227 -21.13 22.66 -2.11
C ASP A 227 -21.80 23.94 -1.60
N THR A 228 -21.01 25.00 -1.41
CA THR A 228 -21.52 26.28 -0.88
C THR A 228 -22.63 26.89 -1.75
N THR A 229 -22.60 26.68 -3.07
CA THR A 229 -23.62 27.18 -4.01
C THR A 229 -24.91 26.38 -3.87
N GLU A 230 -24.81 25.06 -3.78
CA GLU A 230 -25.96 24.18 -3.57
C GLU A 230 -26.64 24.46 -2.23
N VAL A 231 -25.88 24.78 -1.18
CA VAL A 231 -26.42 25.22 0.11
C VAL A 231 -27.16 26.55 0.00
N CYS A 232 -26.60 27.54 -0.70
CA CYS A 232 -27.27 28.83 -0.93
C CYS A 232 -28.61 28.66 -1.64
N ASN A 233 -28.64 27.81 -2.67
CA ASN A 233 -29.87 27.49 -3.40
C ASN A 233 -30.86 26.74 -2.50
N THR A 234 -30.37 25.82 -1.67
CA THR A 234 -31.22 25.04 -0.76
C THR A 234 -31.88 25.94 0.28
N LEU A 235 -31.12 26.84 0.92
CA LEU A 235 -31.61 27.72 1.98
C LEU A 235 -32.14 29.07 1.47
N GLU A 236 -32.19 29.27 0.16
CA GLU A 236 -32.63 30.51 -0.49
C GLU A 236 -31.94 31.76 0.08
N CYS A 237 -30.62 31.66 0.32
CA CYS A 237 -29.86 32.72 0.96
C CYS A 237 -28.52 33.00 0.26
N SER A 238 -27.90 34.11 0.62
CA SER A 238 -26.61 34.51 0.04
C SER A 238 -25.44 33.76 0.67
N ARG A 239 -24.31 33.69 -0.05
CA ARG A 239 -23.04 33.18 0.50
C ARG A 239 -22.58 33.93 1.76
N GLN A 240 -22.92 35.21 1.88
CA GLN A 240 -22.60 36.01 3.07
C GLN A 240 -23.39 35.53 4.29
N ASN A 241 -24.66 35.18 4.12
CA ASN A 241 -25.48 34.59 5.18
C ASN A 241 -24.93 33.22 5.60
N ILE A 242 -24.57 32.35 4.65
CA ILE A 242 -23.92 31.07 4.97
C ILE A 242 -22.62 31.29 5.75
N SER A 243 -21.77 32.23 5.32
CA SER A 243 -20.53 32.57 6.02
C SER A 243 -20.78 33.05 7.46
N TYR A 244 -21.84 33.83 7.68
CA TYR A 244 -22.25 34.27 9.00
C TYR A 244 -22.74 33.11 9.89
N ILE A 245 -23.57 32.21 9.34
CA ILE A 245 -24.11 31.03 10.03
C ILE A 245 -22.98 30.07 10.43
N VAL A 246 -22.00 29.85 9.53
CA VAL A 246 -20.80 29.05 9.81
C VAL A 246 -19.94 29.70 10.90
N LYS A 247 -19.73 31.02 10.86
CA LYS A 247 -19.00 31.75 11.92
C LYS A 247 -19.66 31.62 13.29
N LYS A 248 -20.99 31.55 13.32
CA LYS A 248 -21.76 31.32 14.55
C LYS A 248 -21.82 29.84 14.96
N LYS A 249 -21.15 28.94 14.21
CA LYS A 249 -21.10 27.48 14.41
C LYS A 249 -22.48 26.81 14.42
N HIS A 250 -23.43 27.38 13.69
CA HIS A 250 -24.71 26.73 13.49
C HIS A 250 -24.58 25.61 12.45
N ILE A 251 -23.98 25.90 11.29
CA ILE A 251 -23.67 24.89 10.27
C ILE A 251 -22.18 24.58 10.32
N LEU A 252 -21.81 23.30 10.38
CA LEU A 252 -20.42 22.86 10.36
C LEU A 252 -20.07 22.24 8.99
N PRO A 253 -19.08 22.78 8.25
CA PRO A 253 -18.63 22.14 7.02
C PRO A 253 -17.95 20.79 7.32
N ILE A 254 -18.23 19.78 6.49
CA ILE A 254 -17.51 18.50 6.52
C ILE A 254 -16.07 18.70 6.03
N LYS A 255 -15.87 19.59 5.05
CA LYS A 255 -14.55 19.92 4.53
C LYS A 255 -14.47 21.38 4.17
N GLU A 256 -13.44 22.05 4.70
CA GLU A 256 -13.13 23.44 4.39
C GLU A 256 -12.14 23.54 3.23
N SER A 257 -12.33 24.54 2.37
CA SER A 257 -11.43 24.82 1.25
C SER A 257 -11.53 26.27 0.78
N VAL A 258 -10.42 26.80 0.27
CA VAL A 258 -10.32 28.17 -0.28
C VAL A 258 -11.31 28.40 -1.42
N ARG A 259 -11.67 27.35 -2.17
CA ARG A 259 -12.59 27.44 -3.32
C ARG A 259 -14.07 27.23 -2.95
N GLY A 260 -14.37 26.96 -1.68
CA GLY A 260 -15.71 26.67 -1.20
C GLY A 260 -15.73 25.42 -0.32
N ASN A 261 -16.61 25.43 0.67
CA ASN A 261 -16.76 24.36 1.64
C ASN A 261 -17.75 23.30 1.16
N LEU A 262 -17.61 22.09 1.70
CA LEU A 262 -18.56 20.99 1.54
C LEU A 262 -19.35 20.76 2.83
N TYR A 263 -20.64 20.48 2.69
CA TYR A 263 -21.61 20.38 3.76
C TYR A 263 -22.42 19.09 3.67
N ASP A 264 -22.91 18.61 4.82
CA ASP A 264 -23.86 17.49 4.85
C ASP A 264 -25.25 17.96 4.39
N LYS A 265 -25.78 17.33 3.34
CA LYS A 265 -27.10 17.67 2.80
C LYS A 265 -28.21 17.54 3.84
N CYS A 266 -28.17 16.51 4.67
CA CYS A 266 -29.23 16.26 5.66
C CYS A 266 -29.19 17.29 6.79
N GLU A 267 -28.02 17.69 7.26
CA GLU A 267 -27.84 18.78 8.22
C GLU A 267 -28.41 20.09 7.66
N ILE A 268 -28.09 20.43 6.41
CA ILE A 268 -28.59 21.65 5.76
C ILE A 268 -30.11 21.64 5.62
N LEU A 269 -30.70 20.51 5.22
CA LEU A 269 -32.15 20.41 5.07
C LEU A 269 -32.91 20.61 6.39
N ARG A 270 -32.30 20.29 7.53
CA ARG A 270 -32.92 20.52 8.85
C ARG A 270 -33.13 22.01 9.15
N TYR A 271 -32.40 22.91 8.50
CA TYR A 271 -32.61 24.35 8.64
C TYR A 271 -33.85 24.87 7.89
N LYS A 272 -34.51 24.03 7.08
CA LYS A 272 -35.79 24.37 6.45
C LYS A 272 -36.99 24.19 7.38
N TRP A 273 -36.82 23.51 8.51
CA TRP A 273 -37.88 23.17 9.44
C TRP A 273 -37.66 23.92 10.75
#